data_AF-A0A7V3S0V7-F1
#
_entry.id   AF-A0A7V3S0V7-F1
#
_cell.length_a   1.000
_cell.length_b   1.000
_cell.length_c   1.000
_cell.angle_alpha   90.00
_cell.angle_beta   90.00
_cell.angle_gamma   90.00
#
_symmetry.space_group_name_H-M   'P 1'
#
loop_
_entity.id
_entity.type
_entity.pdbx_description
1 polymer ?
#
loop_
_entity_poly.entity_id
_entity_poly.type
_entity_poly.pdbx_seq_one_letter_code
_entity_poly.pdbx_strand_id
1 'polypeptide(L)'
;IMVSQVEARHLLIGETFNQPGQWSSYPPHRHDQHQPPESYYLEEMYLFKLKPEQGFGFQRVYTDDRRLDQALVIENNDLAIFKKGYHPVAAAPGYQLYYLWILAGPVRIMKVMDDPKHAWIHNL
;
A
#
# COMPACT_ATOMS: atom_id res chain seq x y z
N ILE A 1 10.45 -3.25 5.24
CA ILE A 1 11.83 -2.71 5.04
C ILE A 1 11.84 -1.96 3.71
N MET A 2 12.29 -0.69 3.68
CA MET A 2 12.41 0.10 2.45
C MET A 2 13.87 0.14 2.01
N VAL A 3 14.13 -0.12 0.72
CA VAL A 3 15.46 0.02 0.12
C VAL A 3 15.50 1.31 -0.69
N SER A 4 15.77 2.43 -0.01
CA SER A 4 15.99 3.73 -0.67
C SER A 4 17.47 4.02 -0.96
N GLN A 5 18.39 3.23 -0.40
CA GLN A 5 19.84 3.46 -0.39
C GLN A 5 20.58 3.01 -1.66
N VAL A 6 19.87 2.44 -2.64
CA VAL A 6 20.44 2.10 -3.95
C VAL A 6 20.12 3.22 -4.93
N GLU A 7 21.11 3.62 -5.73
CA GLU A 7 20.91 4.59 -6.81
C GLU A 7 19.87 4.05 -7.82
N ALA A 8 18.81 4.83 -8.01
CA ALA A 8 17.76 4.53 -8.97
C ALA A 8 17.14 5.84 -9.46
N ARG A 9 16.71 5.87 -10.72
CA ARG A 9 16.12 7.07 -11.33
C ARG A 9 14.70 7.34 -10.83
N HIS A 10 13.86 6.30 -10.77
CA HIS A 10 12.43 6.43 -10.46
C HIS A 10 11.94 5.44 -9.39
N LEU A 11 12.59 4.29 -9.26
CA LEU A 11 12.07 3.18 -8.45
C LEU A 11 12.35 3.37 -6.96
N LEU A 12 11.32 3.10 -6.17
CA LEU A 12 11.37 2.88 -4.73
C LEU A 12 10.77 1.50 -4.47
N ILE A 13 11.48 0.65 -3.74
CA ILE A 13 11.08 -0.73 -3.50
C ILE A 13 11.17 -1.02 -2.01
N GLY A 14 10.22 -1.79 -1.51
CA GLY A 14 10.32 -2.37 -0.20
C GLY A 14 9.33 -3.50 -0.02
N GLU A 15 9.30 -4.02 1.20
CA GLU A 15 8.49 -5.16 1.54
C GLU A 15 7.85 -5.01 2.91
N THR A 16 6.68 -5.61 3.07
CA THR A 16 5.89 -5.58 4.29
C THR A 16 5.42 -6.99 4.64
N PHE A 17 5.45 -7.30 5.94
CA PHE A 17 4.98 -8.55 6.51
C PHE A 17 3.87 -8.26 7.51
N ASN A 18 2.68 -8.77 7.26
CA ASN A 18 1.57 -8.76 8.21
C ASN A 18 1.55 -10.10 8.94
N GLN A 19 1.55 -10.08 10.28
CA GLN A 19 1.18 -11.27 11.03
C GLN A 19 -0.31 -11.58 10.81
N PRO A 20 -0.74 -12.84 11.06
CA PRO A 20 -2.14 -13.21 10.92
C PRO A 20 -3.10 -12.25 11.62
N GLY A 21 -4.09 -11.74 10.88
CA GLY A 21 -5.07 -10.77 11.37
C GLY A 21 -4.60 -9.30 11.45
N GLN A 22 -3.33 -9.00 11.15
CA GLN A 22 -2.82 -7.63 11.19
C GLN A 22 -3.13 -6.85 9.92
N TRP A 23 -3.14 -5.53 10.09
CA TRP A 23 -3.31 -4.54 9.03
C TRP A 23 -1.99 -3.82 8.75
N SER A 24 -1.82 -3.39 7.50
CA SER A 24 -0.69 -2.61 7.03
C SER A 24 -1.15 -1.62 5.95
N SER A 25 -0.23 -0.77 5.49
CA SER A 25 -0.58 0.45 4.76
C SER A 25 -1.70 1.22 5.50
N TYR A 26 -1.54 1.31 6.83
CA TYR A 26 -2.54 1.76 7.79
C TYR A 26 -1.91 2.73 8.83
N PRO A 27 -2.51 3.88 9.17
CA PRO A 27 -3.77 4.41 8.65
C PRO A 27 -3.78 4.53 7.12
N PRO A 28 -4.96 4.43 6.47
CA PRO A 28 -5.05 4.44 5.02
C PRO A 28 -4.37 5.69 4.47
N HIS A 29 -3.46 5.53 3.50
CA HIS A 29 -2.72 6.66 2.93
C HIS A 29 -2.66 6.60 1.41
N ARG A 30 -2.29 7.73 0.79
CA ARG A 30 -2.20 7.92 -0.66
C ARG A 30 -0.94 8.71 -1.04
N HIS A 31 -0.56 8.63 -2.30
CA HIS A 31 0.57 9.37 -2.90
C HIS A 31 0.31 9.64 -4.39
N ASP A 32 -0.91 10.05 -4.70
CA ASP A 32 -1.45 10.17 -6.07
C ASP A 32 -1.70 11.63 -6.48
N GLN A 33 -1.13 12.57 -5.73
CA GLN A 33 -1.15 14.01 -6.03
C GLN A 33 0.28 14.54 -6.11
N HIS A 34 0.51 15.46 -7.02
CA HIS A 34 1.78 16.19 -7.12
C HIS A 34 1.59 17.64 -6.68
N GLN A 35 1.84 17.89 -5.39
CA GLN A 35 1.77 19.22 -4.77
C GLN A 35 3.03 19.38 -3.91
N PRO A 36 4.21 19.69 -4.51
CA PRO A 36 5.43 19.85 -3.73
C PRO A 36 5.40 21.11 -2.85
N PRO A 37 5.93 21.06 -1.60
CA PRO A 37 6.62 19.92 -0.98
C PRO A 37 5.70 18.94 -0.22
N GLU A 38 4.39 19.14 -0.22
CA GLU A 38 3.40 18.38 0.56
C GLU A 38 3.23 16.94 0.06
N SER A 39 3.19 16.71 -1.25
CA SER A 39 2.99 15.39 -1.85
C SER A 39 3.68 15.24 -3.21
N TYR A 40 4.10 14.01 -3.53
CA TYR A 40 4.67 13.65 -4.82
C TYR A 40 3.91 12.47 -5.40
N TYR A 41 3.59 12.54 -6.69
CA TYR A 41 2.90 11.48 -7.39
C TYR A 41 3.79 10.24 -7.56
N LEU A 42 3.31 9.12 -7.06
CA LEU A 42 3.88 7.78 -7.24
C LEU A 42 2.75 6.80 -7.59
N GLU A 43 2.91 6.04 -8.66
CA GLU A 43 2.12 4.83 -8.92
C GLU A 43 2.67 3.69 -8.08
N GLU A 44 1.83 2.74 -7.68
CA GLU A 44 2.23 1.62 -6.83
C GLU A 44 1.69 0.27 -7.33
N MET A 45 2.48 -0.78 -7.09
CA MET A 45 2.06 -2.16 -7.28
C MET A 45 2.50 -3.03 -6.10
N TYR A 46 1.67 -4.01 -5.73
CA TYR A 46 1.92 -5.00 -4.69
C TYR A 46 1.90 -6.41 -5.28
N LEU A 47 2.99 -7.15 -5.13
CA LEU A 47 3.05 -8.59 -5.37
C LEU A 47 2.90 -9.33 -4.05
N PHE A 48 1.83 -10.11 -3.91
CA PHE A 48 1.48 -10.78 -2.67
C PHE A 48 2.02 -12.20 -2.57
N LYS A 49 2.37 -12.61 -1.36
CA LYS A 49 2.62 -14.00 -0.97
C LYS A 49 1.88 -14.30 0.32
N LEU A 50 1.32 -15.49 0.44
CA LEU A 50 0.64 -15.92 1.66
C LEU A 50 1.21 -17.22 2.21
N LYS A 51 1.14 -17.36 3.53
CA LYS A 51 1.54 -18.57 4.24
C LYS A 51 0.52 -18.92 5.33
N PRO A 52 -0.12 -20.10 5.25
CA PRO A 52 -0.13 -21.07 4.14
C PRO A 52 -0.62 -20.49 2.80
N GLU A 53 -0.24 -21.12 1.68
CA GLU A 53 -0.47 -20.56 0.32
C GLU A 53 -1.94 -20.50 -0.09
N GLN A 54 -2.81 -21.33 0.48
CA GLN A 54 -4.27 -21.27 0.27
C GLN A 54 -4.97 -20.18 1.09
N GLY A 55 -4.19 -19.35 1.79
CA GLY A 55 -4.72 -18.22 2.55
C GLY A 55 -5.28 -17.12 1.65
N PHE A 56 -5.91 -16.15 2.30
CA PHE A 56 -6.36 -14.94 1.63
C PHE A 56 -6.16 -13.69 2.51
N GLY A 57 -6.32 -12.53 1.90
CA GLY A 57 -6.41 -11.24 2.57
C GLY A 57 -7.34 -10.31 1.82
N PHE A 58 -7.38 -9.06 2.25
CA PHE A 58 -8.13 -8.01 1.55
C PHE A 58 -7.25 -6.80 1.34
N GLN A 59 -7.39 -6.19 0.17
CA GLN A 59 -6.92 -4.83 -0.08
C GLN A 59 -8.12 -3.98 -0.46
N ARG A 60 -8.26 -2.80 0.15
CA ARG A 60 -9.27 -1.84 -0.28
C ARG A 60 -8.57 -0.69 -0.99
N VAL A 61 -8.98 -0.35 -2.21
CA VAL A 61 -8.48 0.83 -2.92
C VAL A 61 -9.62 1.83 -3.10
N TYR A 62 -9.50 3.04 -2.53
CA TYR A 62 -10.59 4.02 -2.57
C TYR A 62 -10.15 5.48 -2.63
N THR A 63 -11.04 6.35 -3.07
CA THR A 63 -10.84 7.81 -3.19
C THR A 63 -11.85 8.57 -2.34
N ASP A 64 -11.59 9.86 -2.04
CA ASP A 64 -12.46 10.69 -1.20
C ASP A 64 -13.90 10.75 -1.72
N ASP A 65 -14.03 10.92 -3.04
CA ASP A 65 -15.31 11.01 -3.75
C ASP A 65 -15.94 9.65 -4.05
N ARG A 66 -15.26 8.56 -3.67
CA ARG A 66 -15.70 7.17 -3.84
C ARG A 66 -15.97 6.75 -5.29
N ARG A 67 -15.50 7.52 -6.29
CA ARG A 67 -15.58 7.10 -7.70
C ARG A 67 -14.68 5.89 -7.98
N LEU A 68 -13.61 5.75 -7.20
CA LEU A 68 -12.91 4.50 -6.98
C LEU A 68 -13.17 4.06 -5.54
N ASP A 69 -13.74 2.87 -5.37
CA ASP A 69 -13.84 2.15 -4.08
C ASP A 69 -14.01 0.66 -4.39
N GLN A 70 -12.94 -0.11 -4.25
CA GLN A 70 -12.93 -1.55 -4.52
C GLN A 70 -12.34 -2.29 -3.34
N ALA A 71 -12.97 -3.39 -2.96
CA ALA A 71 -12.39 -4.38 -2.07
C ALA A 71 -11.93 -5.57 -2.91
N LEU A 72 -10.64 -5.83 -2.91
CA LEU A 72 -9.99 -6.93 -3.61
C LEU A 72 -9.77 -8.06 -2.61
N VAL A 73 -10.19 -9.27 -2.97
CA VAL A 73 -9.69 -10.49 -2.30
C VAL A 73 -8.30 -10.75 -2.85
N ILE A 74 -7.35 -11.00 -1.95
CA ILE A 74 -5.94 -11.24 -2.29
C ILE A 74 -5.60 -12.69 -1.98
N GLU A 75 -5.07 -13.41 -2.97
CA GLU A 75 -4.56 -14.76 -2.88
C GLU A 75 -3.04 -14.82 -3.15
N ASN A 76 -2.43 -16.00 -2.98
CA ASN A 76 -0.99 -16.17 -3.14
C ASN A 76 -0.58 -15.96 -4.60
N ASN A 77 0.43 -15.11 -4.82
CA ASN A 77 0.93 -14.65 -6.13
C ASN A 77 0.08 -13.60 -6.85
N ASP A 78 -0.96 -13.05 -6.22
CA ASP A 78 -1.70 -11.95 -6.81
C ASP A 78 -0.84 -10.69 -6.96
N LEU A 79 -1.15 -9.92 -8.00
CA LEU A 79 -0.56 -8.62 -8.29
C LEU A 79 -1.67 -7.56 -8.29
N ALA A 80 -1.60 -6.59 -7.39
CA ALA A 80 -2.45 -5.41 -7.42
C ALA A 80 -1.66 -4.22 -7.97
N ILE A 81 -2.26 -3.46 -8.88
CA ILE A 81 -1.69 -2.23 -9.45
C ILE A 81 -2.73 -1.12 -9.31
N PHE A 82 -2.31 0.01 -8.76
CA PHE A 82 -3.19 1.17 -8.61
C PHE A 82 -2.40 2.47 -8.77
N LYS A 83 -3.08 3.45 -9.35
CA LYS A 83 -2.50 4.76 -9.68
C LYS A 83 -2.92 5.87 -8.74
N LYS A 84 -3.94 5.59 -7.91
CA LYS A 84 -4.59 6.57 -7.05
C LYS A 84 -5.38 5.95 -5.92
N GLY A 85 -5.67 6.77 -4.91
CA GLY A 85 -6.48 6.43 -3.77
C GLY A 85 -5.71 5.85 -2.58
N TYR A 86 -6.43 5.71 -1.48
CA TYR A 86 -6.04 5.05 -0.26
C TYR A 86 -6.06 3.54 -0.43
N HIS A 87 -5.07 2.83 0.11
CA HIS A 87 -4.84 1.41 -0.21
C HIS A 87 -4.43 0.52 0.99
N PRO A 88 -5.20 0.48 2.10
CA PRO A 88 -4.90 -0.39 3.23
C PRO A 88 -5.02 -1.87 2.89
N VAL A 89 -4.23 -2.70 3.59
CA VAL A 89 -4.18 -4.16 3.43
C VAL A 89 -4.46 -4.85 4.76
N ALA A 90 -5.30 -5.88 4.72
CA ALA A 90 -5.67 -6.71 5.87
C ALA A 90 -5.33 -8.18 5.61
N ALA A 91 -4.52 -8.78 6.48
CA ALA A 91 -4.30 -10.22 6.46
C ALA A 91 -5.49 -10.94 7.11
N ALA A 92 -6.00 -12.02 6.49
CA ALA A 92 -7.00 -12.83 7.16
C ALA A 92 -6.40 -13.54 8.39
N PRO A 93 -7.20 -13.81 9.45
CA PRO A 93 -6.73 -14.58 10.60
C PRO A 93 -6.20 -15.96 10.19
N GLY A 94 -5.11 -16.40 10.82
CA GLY A 94 -4.43 -17.66 10.51
C GLY A 94 -3.42 -17.62 9.35
N TYR A 95 -3.38 -16.55 8.54
CA TYR A 95 -2.50 -16.44 7.37
C TYR A 95 -1.53 -15.28 7.50
N GLN A 96 -0.23 -15.57 7.41
CA GLN A 96 0.77 -14.53 7.23
C GLN A 96 0.66 -14.01 5.80
N LEU A 97 0.59 -12.68 5.65
CA LEU A 97 0.51 -12.00 4.36
C LEU A 97 1.77 -11.16 4.18
N TYR A 98 2.47 -11.39 3.07
CA TYR A 98 3.62 -10.64 2.63
C TYR A 98 3.28 -9.90 1.35
N TYR A 99 3.84 -8.70 1.17
CA TYR A 99 3.87 -8.08 -0.15
C TYR A 99 5.16 -7.33 -0.42
N LEU A 100 5.68 -7.53 -1.63
CA LEU A 100 6.70 -6.69 -2.24
C LEU A 100 5.98 -5.52 -2.91
N TRP A 101 6.32 -4.30 -2.51
CA TRP A 101 5.76 -3.09 -3.08
C TRP A 101 6.79 -2.32 -3.89
N ILE A 102 6.34 -1.78 -5.03
CA ILE A 102 7.16 -0.99 -5.94
C ILE A 102 6.42 0.30 -6.25
N LEU A 103 7.09 1.41 -5.99
CA LEU A 103 6.64 2.76 -6.27
C LEU A 103 7.49 3.38 -7.39
N ALA A 104 6.84 4.14 -8.27
CA ALA A 104 7.52 4.88 -9.31
C ALA A 104 6.79 6.18 -9.63
N GLY A 105 7.55 7.25 -9.88
CA GLY A 105 6.99 8.50 -10.35
C GLY A 105 8.05 9.48 -10.87
N PRO A 106 7.63 10.68 -11.30
CA PRO A 106 8.52 11.69 -11.85
C PRO A 106 9.59 12.15 -10.86
N VAL A 107 9.25 12.18 -9.57
CA VAL A 107 10.13 12.57 -8.47
C VAL A 107 10.24 11.40 -7.50
N ARG A 108 11.47 10.90 -7.28
CA ARG A 108 11.76 9.75 -6.42
C ARG A 108 11.78 10.16 -4.93
N ILE A 109 10.65 10.63 -4.41
CA ILE A 109 10.46 10.99 -3.00
C ILE A 109 9.18 10.33 -2.50
N MET A 110 9.31 9.40 -1.55
CA MET A 110 8.17 8.81 -0.87
C MET A 110 7.64 9.79 0.19
N LYS A 111 6.47 10.36 -0.07
CA LYS A 111 5.72 11.12 0.92
C LYS A 111 4.24 10.75 0.80
N VAL A 112 3.73 10.15 1.87
CA VAL A 112 2.35 9.67 1.93
C VAL A 112 1.46 10.70 2.61
N MET A 113 0.19 10.71 2.25
CA MET A 113 -0.85 11.50 2.89
C MET A 113 -1.90 10.56 3.46
N ASP A 114 -2.09 10.58 4.77
CA ASP A 114 -3.13 9.78 5.42
C ASP A 114 -4.53 10.29 5.05
N ASP A 115 -5.52 9.41 5.12
CA ASP A 115 -6.92 9.78 5.10
C ASP A 115 -7.22 10.62 6.35
N PRO A 116 -7.62 11.90 6.21
CA PRO A 116 -7.88 12.76 7.36
C PRO A 116 -8.94 12.20 8.30
N LYS A 117 -9.85 11.34 7.82
CA LYS A 117 -10.88 10.68 8.65
C LYS A 117 -10.30 9.60 9.56
N HIS A 118 -9.09 9.13 9.28
CA HIS A 118 -8.41 8.05 10.00
C HIS A 118 -7.10 8.50 10.65
N ALA A 119 -6.67 9.75 10.46
CA ALA A 119 -5.42 10.28 11.02
C ALA A 119 -5.35 10.24 12.57
N TRP A 120 -6.50 10.20 13.25
CA TRP A 120 -6.57 10.08 14.72
C TRP A 120 -5.94 8.79 15.26
N ILE A 121 -5.79 7.76 14.43
CA ILE A 121 -5.25 6.45 14.80
C ILE A 121 -3.77 6.52 15.19
N HIS A 122 -3.02 7.51 14.70
CA HIS A 122 -1.63 7.75 15.13
C HIS A 122 -1.50 8.12 16.61
N ASN A 123 -2.62 8.46 17.27
CA ASN A 123 -2.65 8.83 18.69
C ASN A 123 -3.21 7.71 19.59
N LEU A 124 -3.39 6.50 19.07
CA LEU A 124 -3.70 5.30 19.86
C LEU A 124 -2.42 4.70 20.44
#